data_AF-A0A257PWX4-F1
#
_entry.id   AF-A0A257PWX4-F1
#
_cell.length_a   1.000
_cell.length_b   1.000
_cell.length_c   1.000
_cell.angle_alpha   90.00
_cell.angle_beta   90.00
_cell.angle_gamma   90.00
#
_symmetry.space_group_name_H-M   'P 1'
#
loop_
_entity.id
_entity.type
_entity.pdbx_description
1 polymer ?
#
loop_
_entity_poly.entity_id
_entity_poly.type
_entity_poly.pdbx_seq_one_letter_code
_entity_poly.pdbx_strand_id
1 'polypeptide(L)'
;MSASQSDKIQQIYISGLRNQHAVENQAIELLERQVGRLENYPEMADRMRRHIEESREQARRIEELLSHFDTSHSSMKDTMMSLVGNMAAIGHAAAQDEVVKNTFANFAFEHFEIASYTSLLTLADMANHTAARSALETSLREEKDMAVWIANHIEDTTRRYAERAAQGMQAGV
;
A
#
# COMPACT_ATOMS: atom_id res chain seq x y z
N MET A 1 26.03 7.78 -19.22
CA MET A 1 25.05 8.85 -18.94
C MET A 1 25.84 10.11 -18.61
N SER A 2 25.34 11.31 -18.94
CA SER A 2 26.00 12.55 -18.49
C SER A 2 25.77 12.76 -16.98
N ALA A 3 26.65 13.53 -16.31
CA ALA A 3 26.49 13.85 -14.88
C ALA A 3 25.10 14.45 -14.58
N SER A 4 24.66 15.41 -15.40
CA SER A 4 23.33 16.03 -15.29
C SER A 4 22.16 15.05 -15.47
N GLN A 5 22.34 13.99 -16.28
CA GLN A 5 21.32 12.95 -16.44
C GLN A 5 21.25 12.04 -15.21
N SER A 6 22.41 11.68 -14.63
CA SER A 6 22.49 10.90 -13.39
C SER A 6 21.82 11.63 -12.23
N ASP A 7 22.07 12.93 -12.08
CA ASP A 7 21.49 13.76 -11.03
C ASP A 7 19.96 13.81 -11.13
N LYS A 8 19.41 13.93 -12.35
CA LYS A 8 17.96 13.92 -12.57
C LYS A 8 17.32 12.59 -12.20
N ILE A 9 17.96 11.47 -12.53
CA ILE A 9 17.45 10.13 -12.18
C ILE A 9 17.47 9.96 -10.66
N GLN A 10 18.53 10.40 -9.99
CA GLN A 10 18.59 10.38 -8.53
C GLN A 10 17.48 11.22 -7.90
N GLN A 11 17.19 12.42 -8.42
CA GLN A 11 16.07 13.24 -7.93
C GLN A 11 14.71 12.55 -8.14
N ILE A 12 14.50 11.90 -9.29
CA ILE A 12 13.29 11.12 -9.56
C ILE A 12 13.19 9.93 -8.58
N TYR A 13 14.29 9.24 -8.31
CA TYR A 13 14.34 8.14 -7.34
C TYR A 13 13.99 8.60 -5.92
N ILE A 14 14.59 9.69 -5.45
CA ILE A 14 14.30 10.26 -4.12
C ILE A 14 12.83 10.70 -4.03
N SER A 15 12.30 11.31 -5.09
CA SER A 15 10.87 11.66 -5.17
C SER A 15 9.99 10.41 -5.11
N GLY A 16 10.34 9.36 -5.85
CA GLY A 16 9.66 8.06 -5.79
C GLY A 16 9.64 7.47 -4.38
N LEU A 17 10.79 7.44 -3.70
CA LEU A 17 10.90 6.90 -2.34
C LEU A 17 9.98 7.65 -1.37
N ARG A 18 10.01 8.99 -1.39
CA ARG A 18 9.12 9.81 -0.56
C ARG A 18 7.64 9.57 -0.88
N ASN A 19 7.29 9.40 -2.16
CA ASN A 19 5.92 9.08 -2.56
C ASN A 19 5.50 7.70 -2.07
N GLN A 20 6.37 6.69 -2.13
CA GLN A 20 6.04 5.37 -1.61
C GLN A 20 5.92 5.39 -0.08
N HIS A 21 6.82 6.06 0.65
CA HIS A 21 6.71 6.22 2.11
C HIS A 21 5.36 6.81 2.53
N ALA A 22 4.90 7.79 1.76
CA ALA A 22 3.59 8.39 1.88
C ALA A 22 2.44 7.39 1.65
N VAL A 23 2.57 6.54 0.63
CA VAL A 23 1.61 5.48 0.30
C VAL A 23 1.53 4.46 1.44
N GLU A 24 2.67 4.02 1.98
CA GLU A 24 2.72 3.09 3.13
C GLU A 24 1.97 3.62 4.35
N ASN A 25 2.23 4.87 4.72
CA ASN A 25 1.55 5.50 5.86
C ASN A 25 0.04 5.61 5.63
N GLN A 26 -0.38 5.86 4.39
CA GLN A 26 -1.79 5.87 4.06
C GLN A 26 -2.42 4.48 4.12
N ALA A 27 -1.69 3.45 3.69
CA ALA A 27 -2.10 2.05 3.78
C ALA A 27 -2.35 1.65 5.24
N ILE A 28 -1.40 1.97 6.12
CA ILE A 28 -1.49 1.75 7.57
C ILE A 28 -2.76 2.37 8.15
N GLU A 29 -2.98 3.68 7.93
CA GLU A 29 -4.17 4.37 8.44
C GLU A 29 -5.49 3.82 7.89
N LEU A 30 -5.50 3.38 6.64
CA LEU A 30 -6.69 2.79 6.02
C LEU A 30 -6.98 1.41 6.63
N LEU A 31 -5.97 0.56 6.72
CA LEU A 31 -6.09 -0.80 7.25
C LEU A 31 -6.44 -0.80 8.74
N GLU A 32 -5.85 0.09 9.55
CA GLU A 32 -6.21 0.24 10.97
C GLU A 32 -7.69 0.59 11.15
N ARG A 33 -8.22 1.50 10.33
CA ARG A 33 -9.65 1.87 10.33
C ARG A 33 -10.55 0.73 9.84
N GLN A 34 -10.10 -0.08 8.89
CA GLN A 34 -10.84 -1.27 8.45
C GLN A 34 -10.87 -2.32 9.56
N VAL A 35 -9.71 -2.69 10.10
CA VAL A 35 -9.58 -3.69 11.19
C VAL A 35 -10.40 -3.29 12.42
N GLY A 36 -10.43 -1.99 12.78
CA GLY A 36 -11.22 -1.51 13.92
C GLY A 36 -12.74 -1.64 13.75
N ARG A 37 -13.22 -1.83 12.53
CA ARG A 37 -14.64 -2.00 12.19
C ARG A 37 -14.98 -3.41 11.70
N LEU A 38 -13.96 -4.22 11.40
CA LEU A 38 -14.11 -5.53 10.79
C LEU A 38 -14.74 -6.54 11.74
N GLU A 39 -15.90 -7.07 11.37
CA GLU A 39 -16.64 -8.04 12.16
C GLU A 39 -16.97 -9.29 11.35
N ASN A 40 -16.96 -10.48 11.95
CA ASN A 40 -17.31 -11.76 11.30
C ASN A 40 -16.32 -12.29 10.24
N TYR A 41 -15.17 -11.61 10.07
CA TYR A 41 -14.07 -12.02 9.21
C TYR A 41 -12.73 -12.13 9.98
N PRO A 42 -12.60 -13.06 10.95
CA PRO A 42 -11.42 -13.13 11.81
C PRO A 42 -10.10 -13.37 11.04
N GLU A 43 -10.14 -14.25 10.03
CA GLU A 43 -8.96 -14.55 9.19
C GLU A 43 -8.47 -13.32 8.41
N MET A 44 -9.40 -12.52 7.91
CA MET A 44 -9.10 -11.25 7.22
C MET A 44 -8.54 -10.22 8.21
N ALA A 45 -9.14 -10.10 9.40
CA ALA A 45 -8.64 -9.20 10.43
C ALA A 45 -7.19 -9.55 10.84
N ASP A 46 -6.89 -10.83 11.00
CA ASP A 46 -5.55 -11.29 11.37
C ASP A 46 -4.54 -11.13 10.23
N ARG A 47 -4.95 -11.31 8.96
CA ARG A 47 -4.08 -10.98 7.82
C ARG A 47 -3.80 -9.48 7.74
N MET A 48 -4.83 -8.64 7.89
CA MET A 48 -4.69 -7.18 7.83
C MET A 48 -3.81 -6.65 8.96
N ARG A 49 -3.93 -7.17 10.19
CA ARG A 49 -3.04 -6.80 11.30
C ARG A 49 -1.58 -7.14 11.00
N ARG A 50 -1.32 -8.33 10.44
CA ARG A 50 0.04 -8.69 9.99
C ARG A 50 0.52 -7.76 8.90
N HIS A 51 -0.35 -7.42 7.96
CA HIS A 51 -0.01 -6.52 6.87
C HIS A 51 0.30 -5.10 7.34
N ILE A 52 -0.42 -4.58 8.34
CA ILE A 52 -0.11 -3.29 8.96
C ILE A 52 1.33 -3.28 9.53
N GLU A 53 1.78 -4.37 10.15
CA GLU A 53 3.17 -4.46 10.64
C GLU A 53 4.18 -4.59 9.49
N GLU A 54 3.83 -5.31 8.41
CA GLU A 54 4.61 -5.35 7.16
C GLU A 54 4.76 -3.92 6.60
N SER A 55 3.67 -3.15 6.44
CA SER A 55 3.69 -1.76 5.95
C SER A 55 4.47 -0.79 6.83
N ARG A 56 4.43 -0.97 8.15
CA ARG A 56 5.28 -0.16 9.06
C ARG A 56 6.77 -0.46 8.87
N GLU A 57 7.11 -1.72 8.64
CA GLU A 57 8.47 -2.14 8.32
C GLU A 57 8.92 -1.59 6.97
N GLN A 58 8.05 -1.64 5.96
CA GLN A 58 8.28 -1.10 4.63
C GLN A 58 8.52 0.42 4.67
N ALA A 59 7.67 1.17 5.39
CA ALA A 59 7.87 2.61 5.62
C ALA A 59 9.24 2.90 6.25
N ARG A 60 9.64 2.14 7.27
CA ARG A 60 10.95 2.30 7.92
C ARG A 60 12.11 2.01 6.99
N ARG A 61 12.03 0.94 6.19
CA ARG A 61 13.05 0.66 5.15
C ARG A 61 13.20 1.84 4.20
N ILE A 62 12.09 2.46 3.79
CA ILE A 62 12.14 3.64 2.91
C ILE A 62 12.76 4.86 3.63
N GLU A 63 12.44 5.09 4.90
CA GLU A 63 13.08 6.14 5.71
C GLU A 63 14.60 5.94 5.81
N GLU A 64 15.04 4.71 6.06
CA GLU A 64 16.46 4.35 6.08
C GLU A 64 17.11 4.64 4.73
N LEU A 65 16.48 4.28 3.60
CA LEU A 65 16.99 4.63 2.27
C LEU A 65 17.07 6.13 2.06
N LEU A 66 16.03 6.88 2.46
CA LEU A 66 15.99 8.34 2.35
C LEU A 66 17.07 9.02 3.19
N SER A 67 17.45 8.45 4.34
CA SER A 67 18.49 9.00 5.23
C SER A 67 19.88 9.08 4.59
N HIS A 68 20.14 8.29 3.54
CA HIS A 68 21.39 8.32 2.78
C HIS A 68 21.48 9.54 1.84
N PHE A 69 20.40 10.29 1.69
CA PHE A 69 20.34 11.47 0.84
C PHE A 69 20.20 12.73 1.70
N ASP A 70 21.08 13.71 1.50
CA ASP A 70 20.95 15.05 2.10
C ASP A 70 19.75 15.78 1.48
N THR A 71 18.57 15.51 2.04
CA THR A 71 17.27 15.80 1.45
C THR A 71 16.63 17.09 1.97
N SER A 72 17.45 17.97 2.55
CA SER A 72 17.07 19.24 3.20
C SER A 72 16.23 20.20 2.35
N HIS A 73 16.13 20.01 1.02
CA HIS A 73 15.34 20.87 0.14
C HIS A 73 14.47 20.09 -0.87
N SER A 74 13.31 19.57 -0.46
CA SER A 74 12.21 19.36 -1.43
C SER A 74 10.88 19.21 -0.69
N SER A 75 10.09 20.27 -0.75
CA SER A 75 8.70 20.30 -0.31
C SER A 75 7.81 19.60 -1.34
N MET A 76 7.62 18.29 -1.18
CA MET A 76 6.70 17.50 -1.99
C MET A 76 5.30 17.58 -1.38
N LYS A 77 4.54 18.61 -1.74
CA LYS A 77 3.22 18.86 -1.14
C LYS A 77 2.03 18.53 -2.06
N ASP A 78 2.25 18.40 -3.37
CA ASP A 78 1.12 18.60 -4.31
C ASP A 78 0.65 17.36 -5.08
N THR A 79 1.43 16.28 -5.21
CA THR A 79 1.01 15.09 -6.01
C THR A 79 0.30 14.01 -5.19
N MET A 80 0.54 13.95 -3.88
CA MET A 80 0.02 12.93 -2.97
C MET A 80 -1.46 13.10 -2.63
N MET A 81 -1.95 14.33 -2.54
CA MET A 81 -3.34 14.61 -2.13
C MET A 81 -4.39 14.15 -3.15
N SER A 82 -4.02 14.05 -4.44
CA SER A 82 -4.95 13.76 -5.53
C SER A 82 -5.31 12.27 -5.69
N LEU A 83 -4.36 11.36 -5.44
CA LEU A 83 -4.62 9.91 -5.55
C LEU A 83 -5.31 9.38 -4.28
N VAL A 84 -4.87 9.87 -3.12
CA VAL A 84 -5.43 9.53 -1.80
C VAL A 84 -6.88 10.00 -1.64
N GLY A 85 -7.20 11.23 -2.09
CA GLY A 85 -8.55 11.79 -1.99
C GLY A 85 -9.62 10.99 -2.75
N ASN A 86 -9.26 10.35 -3.86
CA ASN A 86 -10.19 9.55 -4.67
C ASN A 86 -10.48 8.16 -4.07
N MET A 87 -9.54 7.57 -3.32
CA MET A 87 -9.80 6.30 -2.62
C MET A 87 -10.52 6.49 -1.29
N ALA A 88 -10.30 7.60 -0.59
CA ALA A 88 -11.07 7.97 0.61
C ALA A 88 -12.57 8.16 0.32
N ALA A 89 -12.94 8.48 -0.93
CA ALA A 89 -14.34 8.57 -1.36
C ALA A 89 -15.05 7.20 -1.41
N ILE A 90 -14.31 6.08 -1.49
CA ILE A 90 -14.89 4.72 -1.46
C ILE A 90 -15.39 4.37 -0.04
N GLY A 91 -14.83 4.97 1.00
CA GLY A 91 -15.19 4.71 2.41
C GLY A 91 -16.37 5.51 2.98
N HIS A 92 -17.05 6.36 2.19
CA HIS A 92 -18.12 7.23 2.70
C HIS A 92 -19.55 6.67 2.56
N ALA A 93 -19.71 5.43 2.10
CA ALA A 93 -21.00 4.77 2.14
C ALA A 93 -21.02 3.81 3.33
N ALA A 94 -21.75 4.18 4.39
CA ALA A 94 -22.23 3.25 5.41
C ALA A 94 -23.21 2.25 4.76
N ALA A 95 -22.67 1.38 3.92
CA ALA A 95 -23.38 0.43 3.11
C ALA A 95 -23.06 -0.97 3.63
N GLN A 96 -24.05 -1.85 3.60
CA GLN A 96 -23.88 -3.22 4.11
C GLN A 96 -22.77 -4.00 3.36
N ASP A 97 -22.40 -3.57 2.16
CA ASP A 97 -21.39 -4.19 1.30
C ASP A 97 -19.95 -3.66 1.52
N GLU A 98 -19.71 -2.96 2.64
CA GLU A 98 -18.42 -2.31 2.91
C GLU A 98 -17.25 -3.30 2.88
N VAL A 99 -17.37 -4.50 3.47
CA VAL A 99 -16.31 -5.52 3.46
C VAL A 99 -15.89 -5.95 2.06
N VAL A 100 -16.85 -6.07 1.13
CA VAL A 100 -16.59 -6.46 -0.26
C VAL A 100 -15.90 -5.33 -1.01
N LYS A 101 -16.40 -4.10 -0.84
CA LYS A 101 -15.77 -2.89 -1.44
C LYS A 101 -14.35 -2.66 -0.92
N ASN A 102 -14.14 -2.82 0.39
CA ASN A 102 -12.81 -2.73 0.99
C ASN A 102 -11.88 -3.80 0.44
N THR A 103 -12.36 -5.04 0.26
CA THR A 103 -11.55 -6.10 -0.36
C THR A 103 -11.10 -5.72 -1.77
N PHE A 104 -11.98 -5.14 -2.59
CA PHE A 104 -11.61 -4.67 -3.94
C PHE A 104 -10.63 -3.50 -3.90
N ALA A 105 -10.89 -2.54 -3.02
CA ALA A 105 -10.04 -1.38 -2.84
C ALA A 105 -8.63 -1.77 -2.39
N ASN A 106 -8.52 -2.67 -1.40
CA ASN A 106 -7.24 -3.19 -0.92
C ASN A 106 -6.52 -3.94 -2.04
N PHE A 107 -7.20 -4.81 -2.79
CA PHE A 107 -6.56 -5.53 -3.90
C PHE A 107 -5.99 -4.56 -4.97
N ALA A 108 -6.73 -3.49 -5.29
CA ALA A 108 -6.23 -2.47 -6.20
C ALA A 108 -5.05 -1.68 -5.59
N PHE A 109 -5.07 -1.42 -4.28
CA PHE A 109 -4.01 -0.74 -3.55
C PHE A 109 -2.71 -1.56 -3.55
N GLU A 110 -2.77 -2.86 -3.26
CA GLU A 110 -1.61 -3.76 -3.34
C GLU A 110 -0.96 -3.72 -4.73
N HIS A 111 -1.77 -3.73 -5.79
CA HIS A 111 -1.26 -3.68 -7.15
C HIS A 111 -0.62 -2.33 -7.51
N PHE A 112 -1.10 -1.24 -6.91
CA PHE A 112 -0.44 0.05 -7.03
C PHE A 112 0.94 0.03 -6.35
N GLU A 113 1.04 -0.53 -5.14
CA GLU A 113 2.31 -0.65 -4.42
C GLU A 113 3.30 -1.57 -5.13
N ILE A 114 2.85 -2.71 -5.64
CA ILE A 114 3.66 -3.61 -6.49
C ILE A 114 4.24 -2.84 -7.69
N ALA A 115 3.44 -2.02 -8.37
CA ALA A 115 3.89 -1.23 -9.50
C ALA A 115 4.90 -0.14 -9.07
N SER A 116 4.63 0.52 -7.94
CA SER A 116 5.49 1.56 -7.37
C SER A 116 6.85 1.01 -6.95
N TYR A 117 6.90 -0.10 -6.20
CA TYR A 117 8.15 -0.78 -5.83
C TYR A 117 8.93 -1.30 -7.04
N THR A 118 8.23 -1.81 -8.06
CA THR A 118 8.88 -2.23 -9.31
C THR A 118 9.54 -1.04 -10.02
N SER A 119 8.87 0.12 -10.04
CA SER A 119 9.43 1.37 -10.56
C SER A 119 10.64 1.83 -9.73
N LEU A 120 10.57 1.77 -8.40
CA LEU A 120 11.66 2.12 -7.50
C LEU A 120 12.90 1.25 -7.68
N LEU A 121 12.73 -0.05 -7.86
CA LEU A 121 13.84 -0.96 -8.17
C LEU A 121 14.53 -0.57 -9.48
N THR A 122 13.74 -0.25 -10.50
CA THR A 122 14.25 0.20 -11.80
C THR A 122 15.04 1.51 -11.65
N LEU A 123 14.50 2.47 -10.90
CA LEU A 123 15.15 3.76 -10.64
C LEU A 123 16.43 3.61 -9.79
N ALA A 124 16.41 2.72 -8.79
CA ALA A 124 17.58 2.41 -7.97
C ALA A 124 18.73 1.84 -8.83
N ASP A 125 18.42 0.92 -9.75
CA ASP A 125 19.40 0.38 -10.71
C ASP A 125 19.95 1.49 -11.63
N MET A 126 19.07 2.33 -12.18
CA MET A 126 19.47 3.45 -13.05
C MET A 126 20.32 4.50 -12.33
N ALA A 127 20.10 4.70 -11.03
CA ALA A 127 20.86 5.61 -10.18
C ALA A 127 22.09 4.96 -9.51
N ASN A 128 22.37 3.69 -9.78
CA ASN A 128 23.45 2.89 -9.16
C ASN A 128 23.34 2.77 -7.62
N HIS A 129 22.14 2.81 -7.06
CA HIS A 129 21.87 2.60 -5.63
C HIS A 129 21.59 1.12 -5.32
N THR A 130 22.56 0.26 -5.62
CA THR A 130 22.42 -1.20 -5.47
C THR A 130 22.19 -1.65 -4.02
N ALA A 131 22.68 -0.88 -3.04
CA ALA A 131 22.44 -1.13 -1.61
C ALA A 131 20.95 -1.05 -1.23
N ALA A 132 20.13 -0.30 -1.99
CA ALA A 132 18.70 -0.17 -1.73
C ALA A 132 17.88 -1.39 -2.17
N ARG A 133 18.44 -2.22 -3.05
CA ARG A 133 17.71 -3.26 -3.78
C ARG A 133 17.09 -4.30 -2.85
N SER A 134 17.86 -4.80 -1.88
CA SER A 134 17.37 -5.83 -0.95
C SER A 134 16.16 -5.36 -0.13
N ALA A 135 16.14 -4.10 0.29
CA ALA A 135 15.04 -3.53 1.05
C ALA A 135 13.77 -3.43 0.19
N LEU A 136 13.90 -2.87 -1.02
CA LEU A 136 12.79 -2.72 -1.97
C LEU A 136 12.26 -4.06 -2.48
N GLU A 137 13.11 -5.06 -2.71
CA GLU A 137 12.69 -6.42 -3.11
C GLU A 137 11.95 -7.13 -1.98
N THR A 138 12.33 -6.88 -0.73
CA THR A 138 11.63 -7.45 0.43
C THR A 138 10.22 -6.88 0.52
N SER A 139 10.07 -5.56 0.45
CA SER A 139 8.75 -4.91 0.44
C SER A 139 7.90 -5.37 -0.74
N LEU A 140 8.46 -5.40 -1.95
CA LEU A 140 7.75 -5.88 -3.14
C LEU A 140 7.21 -7.32 -2.99
N ARG A 141 7.94 -8.19 -2.30
CA ARG A 141 7.50 -9.56 -2.04
C ARG A 141 6.34 -9.60 -1.06
N GLU A 142 6.40 -8.80 0.00
CA GLU A 142 5.33 -8.68 0.99
C GLU A 142 4.01 -8.21 0.32
N GLU A 143 4.05 -7.23 -0.58
CA GLU A 143 2.83 -6.77 -1.28
C GLU A 143 2.27 -7.81 -2.24
N LYS A 144 3.17 -8.54 -2.92
CA LYS A 144 2.75 -9.66 -3.78
C LYS A 144 2.08 -10.75 -2.96
N ASP A 145 2.62 -11.05 -1.78
CA ASP A 145 2.05 -12.05 -0.88
C ASP A 145 0.70 -11.58 -0.33
N MET A 146 0.52 -10.28 -0.05
CA MET A 146 -0.80 -9.71 0.31
C MET A 146 -1.78 -9.76 -0.86
N ALA A 147 -1.39 -9.34 -2.07
CA ALA A 147 -2.24 -9.40 -3.25
C ALA A 147 -2.70 -10.83 -3.55
N VAL A 148 -1.80 -11.81 -3.49
CA VAL A 148 -2.13 -13.23 -3.66
C VAL A 148 -3.08 -13.71 -2.56
N TRP A 149 -2.85 -13.30 -1.32
CA TRP A 149 -3.76 -13.64 -0.22
C TRP A 149 -5.16 -13.07 -0.49
N ILE A 150 -5.29 -11.80 -0.84
CA ILE A 150 -6.59 -11.18 -1.12
C ILE A 150 -7.27 -11.91 -2.28
N ALA A 151 -6.57 -12.15 -3.39
CA ALA A 151 -7.10 -12.84 -4.56
C ALA A 151 -7.70 -14.21 -4.21
N ASN A 152 -7.02 -14.97 -3.34
CA ASN A 152 -7.47 -16.29 -2.89
C ASN A 152 -8.67 -16.24 -1.93
N HIS A 153 -9.01 -15.08 -1.34
CA HIS A 153 -10.09 -14.94 -0.36
C HIS A 153 -11.26 -14.06 -0.82
N ILE A 154 -11.19 -13.47 -2.04
CA ILE A 154 -12.28 -12.66 -2.60
C ILE A 154 -13.58 -13.48 -2.71
N GLU A 155 -13.50 -14.72 -3.22
CA GLU A 155 -14.69 -15.57 -3.41
C GLU A 155 -15.36 -15.90 -2.07
N ASP A 156 -14.57 -16.32 -1.07
CA ASP A 156 -15.07 -16.67 0.26
C ASP A 156 -15.65 -15.47 0.99
N THR A 157 -14.99 -14.30 0.88
CA THR A 157 -15.50 -13.04 1.45
C THR A 157 -16.85 -12.68 0.85
N THR A 158 -16.96 -12.76 -0.48
CA THR A 158 -18.19 -12.44 -1.23
C THR A 158 -19.32 -13.40 -0.86
N ARG A 159 -19.03 -14.71 -0.79
CA ARG A 159 -20.00 -15.73 -0.38
C ARG A 159 -20.50 -15.49 1.04
N ARG A 160 -19.59 -15.29 2.00
CA ARG A 160 -19.93 -15.03 3.40
C ARG A 160 -20.77 -13.77 3.55
N TYR A 161 -20.41 -12.69 2.83
CA TYR A 161 -21.22 -11.48 2.77
C TYR A 161 -22.65 -11.77 2.29
N ALA A 162 -22.78 -12.42 1.13
CA ALA A 162 -24.07 -12.71 0.52
C ALA A 162 -24.97 -13.60 1.39
N GLU A 163 -24.41 -14.64 2.00
CA GLU A 163 -25.14 -15.56 2.89
C GLU A 163 -25.67 -14.84 4.13
N ARG A 164 -24.86 -13.98 4.76
CA ARG A 164 -25.27 -13.20 5.94
C ARG A 164 -26.34 -12.17 5.59
N ALA A 165 -26.15 -11.46 4.47
CA ALA A 165 -27.13 -10.49 3.98
C ALA A 165 -28.48 -11.16 3.66
N ALA A 166 -28.47 -12.35 3.03
CA ALA A 166 -29.68 -13.12 2.73
C ALA A 166 -30.42 -13.59 4.01
N GLN A 167 -29.71 -13.75 5.12
CA GLN A 167 -30.29 -14.10 6.43
C GLN A 167 -30.75 -12.89 7.24
N GLY A 168 -30.65 -11.67 6.70
CA GLY A 168 -30.97 -10.43 7.41
C GLY A 168 -29.99 -10.12 8.56
N MET A 169 -28.83 -10.79 8.60
CA MET A 169 -27.78 -10.52 9.56
C MET A 169 -26.90 -9.38 9.08
N GLN A 170 -26.30 -8.62 10.00
CA GLN A 170 -25.21 -7.73 9.64
C GLN A 170 -24.06 -8.57 9.09
N ALA A 171 -23.67 -8.24 7.85
CA ALA A 171 -22.55 -8.90 7.20
C ALA A 171 -21.20 -8.54 7.86
N GLY A 172 -21.13 -7.38 8.52
CA GLY A 172 -19.90 -6.79 9.03
C GLY A 172 -19.39 -5.71 8.07
N VAL A 173 -18.69 -4.71 8.60
CA VAL A 173 -17.80 -3.83 7.81
C VAL A 173 -16.50 -4.57 7.56
#